data_AF-A0A957TL92-F1
#
_entry.id   AF-A0A957TL92-F1
#
_cell.length_a   1.000
_cell.length_b   1.000
_cell.length_c   1.000
_cell.angle_alpha   90.00
_cell.angle_beta   90.00
_cell.angle_gamma   90.00
#
_symmetry.space_group_name_H-M   'P 1'
#
loop_
_entity.id
_entity.type
_entity.pdbx_description
1 polymer ?
#
loop_
_entity_poly.entity_id
_entity_poly.type
_entity_poly.pdbx_seq_one_letter_code
_entity_poly.pdbx_strand_id
1 'polypeptide(L)'
;MADKEKPQERLALWSRLWPIIALLAILCSFGASSGATMGAPMPAAPRRQTIPDTAGDTIYLPIVQTAPGRSAGKALVFVSRQIPAMGTVYWDVPKGLPGVGPFSRFQVAAPGKLLVREADGHIRTLIDGSNPTAASHNLIDVNAPDVSYDGQTIVFAGLVDGTYDPRPMTNPGAWRIYTIGVDGTNLRQITTASRDDLDLRQFGDIAGQFRAYDDTDPVWLPDGRIVFSSTRWPSLAMYGAARTSNLHVVNADGSDLHRITAERNGADRPQIDPQTGRIVYARWWRNFRLAANSMETLVDPAGGYRLKDGLVVANESNYLGDVPGGPTNLNRNAWHLATINPDGTDLKLWGIGSSTFLLGEDANFAYGGSFAPDGTFYGNFFPMKNGTEASGFGGIRHYRPGMAGSYSALIGITSEIGYEHVSEDPVSYGVNRGTYAAEPALIGDKQLVISWAADIGQDYGLYTINSDGSGRALLYDLPGTSELRARVVAPRPRPPVIADQISELAAPLPPPAAGPYDQDGTFTFDAR
;
A
#
# COMPACT_ATOMS: atom_id res chain seq x y z
N MET A 1 32.28 13.60 -37.62
CA MET A 1 32.71 13.17 -36.27
C MET A 1 31.61 13.59 -35.32
N ALA A 2 30.82 12.62 -34.87
CA ALA A 2 29.74 12.81 -33.93
C ALA A 2 30.31 12.54 -32.54
N ASP A 3 30.17 13.50 -31.62
CA ASP A 3 30.52 13.28 -30.22
C ASP A 3 29.32 12.66 -29.50
N LYS A 4 29.59 11.48 -28.92
CA LYS A 4 28.65 10.68 -28.14
C LYS A 4 28.79 11.07 -26.67
N GLU A 5 27.96 12.00 -26.19
CA GLU A 5 27.78 12.19 -24.75
C GLU A 5 26.80 11.16 -24.17
N LYS A 6 27.12 10.68 -22.96
CA LYS A 6 26.69 9.40 -22.40
C LYS A 6 25.24 9.42 -21.86
N PRO A 7 24.47 8.31 -21.97
CA PRO A 7 23.10 8.20 -21.45
C PRO A 7 22.95 8.32 -19.92
N GLN A 8 24.02 8.19 -19.15
CA GLN A 8 23.97 8.16 -17.67
C GLN A 8 23.71 9.53 -17.03
N GLU A 9 24.03 10.64 -17.72
CA GLU A 9 23.83 11.99 -17.19
C GLU A 9 22.37 12.47 -17.32
N ARG A 10 21.59 11.90 -18.26
CA ARG A 10 20.15 12.17 -18.36
C ARG A 10 19.36 11.57 -17.20
N LEU A 11 19.70 10.37 -16.71
CA LEU A 11 19.01 9.74 -15.57
C LEU A 11 19.18 10.52 -14.25
N ALA A 12 20.35 11.13 -14.03
CA ALA A 12 20.58 11.97 -12.86
C ALA A 12 19.72 13.25 -12.87
N LEU A 13 19.44 13.81 -14.06
CA LEU A 13 18.57 14.98 -14.21
C LEU A 13 17.10 14.68 -13.85
N TRP A 14 16.58 13.50 -14.23
CA TRP A 14 15.20 13.09 -13.90
C TRP A 14 14.99 12.85 -12.40
N SER A 15 16.00 12.32 -11.68
CA SER A 15 15.93 12.18 -10.22
C SER A 15 15.95 13.51 -9.46
N ARG A 16 16.52 14.57 -10.05
CA ARG A 16 16.56 15.93 -9.47
C ARG A 16 15.33 16.77 -9.81
N LEU A 17 14.63 16.45 -10.89
CA LEU A 17 13.40 17.13 -11.34
C LEU A 17 12.12 16.56 -10.72
N TRP A 18 12.16 15.37 -10.13
CA TRP A 18 11.02 14.75 -9.44
C TRP A 18 10.33 15.64 -8.38
N PRO A 19 11.06 16.29 -7.45
CA PRO A 19 10.41 17.19 -6.48
C PRO A 19 9.76 18.41 -7.14
N ILE A 20 10.25 18.85 -8.31
CA ILE A 20 9.70 20.00 -9.06
C ILE A 20 8.42 19.61 -9.81
N ILE A 21 8.33 18.38 -10.33
CA ILE A 21 7.12 17.86 -10.98
C ILE A 21 6.02 17.58 -9.95
N ALA A 22 6.37 17.10 -8.75
CA ALA A 22 5.43 16.98 -7.63
C ALA A 22 4.88 18.36 -7.19
N LEU A 23 5.72 19.39 -7.16
CA LEU A 23 5.30 20.76 -6.84
C LEU A 23 4.35 21.36 -7.89
N LEU A 24 4.54 21.05 -9.18
CA LEU A 24 3.65 21.50 -10.27
C LEU A 24 2.29 20.79 -10.27
N ALA A 25 2.21 19.54 -9.80
CA ALA A 25 0.94 18.82 -9.64
C ALA A 25 0.05 19.41 -8.53
N ILE A 26 0.66 20.04 -7.52
CA ILE A 26 -0.04 20.67 -6.37
C ILE A 26 -0.75 21.97 -6.79
N LEU A 27 -0.14 22.79 -7.66
CA LEU A 27 -0.73 24.04 -8.15
C LEU A 27 -2.00 23.83 -8.99
N CYS A 28 -2.19 22.64 -9.55
CA CYS A 28 -3.40 22.30 -10.33
C CYS A 28 -4.56 21.76 -9.46
N SER A 29 -4.35 21.55 -8.16
CA SER A 29 -5.32 20.86 -7.29
C SER A 29 -6.13 21.78 -6.36
N PHE A 30 -5.84 23.08 -6.32
CA PHE A 30 -6.55 24.03 -5.46
C PHE A 30 -6.96 25.31 -6.20
N GLY A 31 -8.24 25.37 -6.57
CA GLY A 31 -8.92 26.59 -7.01
C GLY A 31 -9.57 27.32 -5.83
N ALA A 32 -8.95 28.44 -5.43
CA ALA A 32 -9.49 29.66 -4.83
C ALA A 32 -10.29 29.64 -3.50
N SER A 33 -9.74 30.34 -2.48
CA SER A 33 -10.44 31.46 -1.82
C SER A 33 -9.44 32.43 -1.15
N SER A 34 -9.85 33.69 -1.06
CA SER A 34 -9.08 34.94 -1.05
C SER A 34 -8.55 35.48 0.30
N GLY A 35 -7.42 36.19 0.22
CA GLY A 35 -7.30 37.60 0.65
C GLY A 35 -6.91 37.90 2.11
N ALA A 36 -5.64 38.28 2.33
CA ALA A 36 -5.26 39.17 3.45
C ALA A 36 -3.99 39.97 3.12
N THR A 37 -4.02 41.23 3.53
CA THR A 37 -3.15 42.37 3.20
C THR A 37 -1.76 42.33 3.86
N MET A 38 -0.76 42.89 3.15
CA MET A 38 0.62 43.11 3.61
C MET A 38 0.72 44.05 4.83
N GLY A 39 1.52 43.64 5.81
CA GLY A 39 1.98 44.45 6.95
C GLY A 39 3.51 44.36 7.12
N ALA A 40 4.12 45.49 7.52
CA ALA A 40 5.56 45.81 7.49
C ALA A 40 6.46 45.00 8.46
N PRO A 41 7.81 45.04 8.32
CA PRO A 41 8.73 44.07 8.94
C PRO A 41 9.11 44.41 10.39
N MET A 42 9.40 43.39 11.20
CA MET A 42 9.96 43.50 12.56
C MET A 42 11.26 42.69 12.72
N PRO A 43 12.11 43.02 13.72
CA PRO A 43 13.57 42.98 13.58
C PRO A 43 14.23 41.65 14.00
N ALA A 44 15.51 41.54 13.62
CA ALA A 44 16.37 40.35 13.73
C ALA A 44 16.50 39.73 15.14
N ALA A 45 16.48 38.40 15.18
CA ALA A 45 16.72 37.58 16.37
C ALA A 45 18.22 37.50 16.74
N PRO A 46 18.57 37.40 18.05
CA PRO A 46 19.96 37.31 18.50
C PRO A 46 20.58 35.92 18.28
N ARG A 47 21.91 35.91 18.10
CA ARG A 47 22.76 34.75 17.76
C ARG A 47 22.68 33.60 18.79
N ARG A 48 22.59 32.36 18.27
CA ARG A 48 22.75 31.10 19.03
C ARG A 48 24.17 30.97 19.60
N GLN A 49 24.27 30.59 20.88
CA GLN A 49 25.48 30.04 21.49
C GLN A 49 25.60 28.54 21.15
N THR A 50 26.76 28.13 20.69
CA THR A 50 27.16 26.74 20.41
C THR A 50 27.55 26.01 21.70
N ILE A 51 27.05 24.79 21.91
CA ILE A 51 27.52 23.85 22.94
C ILE A 51 28.26 22.70 22.22
N PRO A 52 29.42 22.21 22.72
CA PRO A 52 30.27 21.27 21.99
C PRO A 52 29.78 19.83 22.04
N ASP A 53 30.02 19.15 20.93
CA ASP A 53 29.82 17.73 20.68
C ASP A 53 30.86 16.88 21.44
N THR A 54 30.42 15.88 22.21
CA THR A 54 31.31 14.83 22.73
C THR A 54 30.67 13.47 22.47
N ALA A 55 31.09 12.86 21.37
CA ALA A 55 30.80 11.48 21.02
C ALA A 55 31.62 10.54 21.91
N GLY A 56 30.93 9.68 22.67
CA GLY A 56 31.49 8.52 23.35
C GLY A 56 30.80 7.26 22.84
N ASP A 57 31.58 6.34 22.28
CA ASP A 57 31.14 5.04 21.77
C ASP A 57 30.39 4.25 22.84
N THR A 58 29.06 4.19 22.70
CA THR A 58 28.20 3.32 23.51
C THR A 58 27.74 2.18 22.61
N ILE A 59 28.23 0.97 22.89
CA ILE A 59 27.72 -0.26 22.27
C ILE A 59 26.29 -0.45 22.81
N TYR A 60 25.28 -0.13 21.99
CA TYR A 60 23.88 -0.41 22.29
C TYR A 60 23.63 -1.91 22.06
N LEU A 61 23.56 -2.68 23.14
CA LEU A 61 22.83 -3.94 23.11
C LEU A 61 21.34 -3.60 23.04
N PRO A 62 20.57 -4.05 22.04
CA PRO A 62 19.14 -3.76 21.96
C PRO A 62 18.44 -4.43 23.14
N ILE A 63 17.98 -3.63 24.10
CA ILE A 63 17.16 -4.12 25.21
C ILE A 63 15.76 -4.36 24.65
N VAL A 64 15.42 -5.64 24.45
CA VAL A 64 14.05 -6.06 24.12
C VAL A 64 13.15 -5.72 25.31
N GLN A 65 12.13 -4.89 25.10
CA GLN A 65 11.15 -4.57 26.14
C GLN A 65 9.99 -5.57 26.10
N THR A 66 10.02 -6.55 26.99
CA THR A 66 8.84 -7.38 27.28
C THR A 66 8.18 -6.92 28.57
N ALA A 67 6.92 -6.50 28.54
CA ALA A 67 6.16 -6.26 29.76
C ALA A 67 5.78 -7.60 30.42
N PRO A 68 6.14 -7.85 31.69
CA PRO A 68 5.62 -9.01 32.42
C PRO A 68 4.15 -8.74 32.80
N GLY A 69 3.24 -9.58 32.33
CA GLY A 69 1.86 -9.64 32.84
C GLY A 69 0.77 -9.06 31.94
N ARG A 70 0.46 -9.79 30.85
CA ARG A 70 -0.88 -10.10 30.30
C ARG A 70 -0.62 -10.81 28.98
N SER A 71 -0.46 -12.14 29.02
CA SER A 71 -0.33 -12.92 27.80
C SER A 71 -1.59 -12.69 26.96
N ALA A 72 -1.43 -12.28 25.71
CA ALA A 72 -2.51 -12.39 24.72
C ALA A 72 -2.94 -13.86 24.50
N GLY A 73 -2.30 -14.83 25.18
CA GLY A 73 -2.67 -16.25 25.21
C GLY A 73 -2.50 -16.97 23.89
N LYS A 74 -2.04 -16.27 22.85
CA LYS A 74 -1.95 -16.75 21.48
C LYS A 74 -0.57 -16.45 20.91
N ALA A 75 -0.06 -17.39 20.12
CA ALA A 75 1.12 -17.17 19.34
C ALA A 75 0.80 -16.24 18.15
N LEU A 76 1.73 -15.36 17.82
CA LEU A 76 1.62 -14.40 16.72
C LEU A 76 2.81 -14.52 15.78
N VAL A 77 2.57 -14.61 14.48
CA VAL A 77 3.60 -14.40 13.47
C VAL A 77 3.56 -12.94 13.02
N PHE A 78 4.71 -12.31 12.86
CA PHE A 78 4.84 -10.91 12.45
C PHE A 78 6.19 -10.68 11.78
N VAL A 79 6.38 -9.51 11.19
CA VAL A 79 7.69 -9.10 10.66
C VAL A 79 8.25 -7.96 11.48
N SER A 80 9.56 -7.97 11.69
CA SER A 80 10.31 -6.83 12.24
C SER A 80 11.28 -6.36 11.15
N ARG A 81 11.16 -5.10 10.73
CA ARG A 81 11.85 -4.54 9.56
C ARG A 81 12.55 -3.23 9.94
N GLN A 82 13.65 -2.90 9.25
CA GLN A 82 14.31 -1.61 9.46
C GLN A 82 13.36 -0.45 9.14
N ILE A 83 13.53 0.67 9.83
CA ILE A 83 12.71 1.86 9.59
C ILE A 83 13.36 2.66 8.45
N PRO A 84 12.74 2.76 7.26
CA PRO A 84 13.33 3.51 6.17
C PRO A 84 13.48 5.00 6.48
N ALA A 85 14.53 5.60 5.95
CA ALA A 85 14.68 7.04 5.93
C ALA A 85 13.61 7.66 5.00
N MET A 86 13.27 8.94 5.24
CA MET A 86 12.33 9.73 4.44
C MET A 86 10.91 9.14 4.39
N GLY A 87 10.09 9.45 5.39
CA GLY A 87 8.69 9.05 5.40
C GLY A 87 7.78 9.84 4.46
N THR A 88 8.22 11.02 4.02
CA THR A 88 7.44 11.95 3.21
C THR A 88 8.34 12.79 2.30
N VAL A 89 7.81 13.26 1.18
CA VAL A 89 8.51 14.17 0.26
C VAL A 89 8.54 15.63 0.74
N TYR A 90 7.68 16.00 1.69
CA TYR A 90 7.48 17.40 2.10
C TYR A 90 8.44 17.86 3.20
N TRP A 91 8.99 16.91 3.96
CA TRP A 91 9.85 17.18 5.09
C TRP A 91 10.75 15.97 5.35
N ASP A 92 12.05 16.17 5.52
CA ASP A 92 13.06 15.10 5.53
C ASP A 92 13.36 14.53 6.92
N VAL A 93 12.76 15.09 7.97
CA VAL A 93 12.91 14.62 9.37
C VAL A 93 12.12 13.34 9.66
N PRO A 94 10.84 13.17 9.24
CA PRO A 94 10.07 11.97 9.52
C PRO A 94 10.66 10.73 8.85
N LYS A 95 10.59 9.58 9.54
CA LYS A 95 10.93 8.26 8.96
C LYS A 95 9.70 7.61 8.31
N GLY A 96 9.90 6.56 7.53
CA GLY A 96 8.83 5.89 6.78
C GLY A 96 8.32 4.61 7.44
N LEU A 97 7.09 4.23 7.11
CA LEU A 97 6.57 2.88 7.35
C LEU A 97 6.69 2.08 6.05
N PRO A 98 7.46 0.99 6.00
CA PRO A 98 7.58 0.20 4.78
C PRO A 98 6.28 -0.58 4.51
N GLY A 99 5.99 -0.86 3.24
CA GLY A 99 4.81 -1.63 2.86
C GLY A 99 3.53 -0.81 2.63
N VAL A 100 3.59 0.53 2.56
CA VAL A 100 2.42 1.41 2.49
C VAL A 100 2.35 2.18 1.17
N GLY A 101 1.23 2.03 0.46
CA GLY A 101 0.93 2.74 -0.77
C GLY A 101 2.01 2.61 -1.84
N PRO A 102 1.91 3.33 -2.96
CA PRO A 102 2.97 3.40 -3.94
C PRO A 102 4.32 3.86 -3.36
N PHE A 103 4.29 4.73 -2.34
CA PHE A 103 5.48 5.34 -1.76
C PHE A 103 6.45 4.35 -1.17
N SER A 104 5.97 3.38 -0.38
CA SER A 104 6.87 2.46 0.33
C SER A 104 6.50 0.98 0.22
N ARG A 105 5.47 0.58 -0.57
CA ARG A 105 5.03 -0.83 -0.66
C ARG A 105 6.15 -1.84 -0.93
N PHE A 106 7.11 -1.47 -1.78
CA PHE A 106 8.24 -2.32 -2.17
C PHE A 106 9.57 -1.80 -1.63
N GLN A 107 9.55 -0.72 -0.86
CA GLN A 107 10.77 -0.14 -0.29
C GLN A 107 11.47 -1.19 0.56
N VAL A 108 12.76 -1.35 0.28
CA VAL A 108 13.62 -2.29 0.98
C VAL A 108 13.84 -1.78 2.41
N ALA A 109 13.58 -2.64 3.38
CA ALA A 109 13.72 -2.39 4.80
C ALA A 109 14.58 -3.49 5.45
N ALA A 110 15.61 -3.92 4.73
CA ALA A 110 16.54 -4.96 5.13
C ALA A 110 17.54 -4.45 6.19
N PRO A 111 18.00 -5.30 7.13
CA PRO A 111 17.55 -6.67 7.33
C PRO A 111 16.14 -6.74 7.95
N GLY A 112 15.27 -7.54 7.36
CA GLY A 112 13.94 -7.87 7.88
C GLY A 112 13.89 -9.28 8.45
N LYS A 113 13.07 -9.52 9.48
CA LYS A 113 12.92 -10.82 10.13
C LYS A 113 11.47 -11.28 10.15
N LEU A 114 11.25 -12.57 9.96
CA LEU A 114 9.96 -13.24 10.19
C LEU A 114 10.03 -13.90 11.56
N LEU A 115 9.19 -13.46 12.49
CA LEU A 115 9.24 -13.82 13.88
C LEU A 115 7.92 -14.47 14.32
N VAL A 116 8.01 -15.42 15.25
CA VAL A 116 6.86 -15.94 16.00
C VAL A 116 7.06 -15.54 17.46
N ARG A 117 6.10 -14.77 18.00
CA ARG A 117 5.95 -14.59 19.44
C ARG A 117 5.04 -15.70 19.95
N GLU A 118 5.58 -16.64 20.70
CA GLU A 118 4.84 -17.73 21.31
C GLU A 118 3.85 -17.21 22.37
N ALA A 119 2.90 -18.06 22.79
CA ALA A 119 1.85 -17.66 23.73
C ALA A 119 2.40 -17.24 25.10
N ASP A 120 3.53 -17.82 25.52
CA ASP A 120 4.28 -17.48 26.74
C ASP A 120 5.12 -16.20 26.60
N GLY A 121 5.22 -15.65 25.39
CA GLY A 121 6.00 -14.45 25.06
C GLY A 121 7.41 -14.71 24.55
N HIS A 122 7.85 -15.96 24.46
CA HIS A 122 9.13 -16.29 23.82
C HIS A 122 9.13 -15.90 22.33
N ILE A 123 10.27 -15.46 21.80
CA ILE A 123 10.42 -15.09 20.39
C ILE A 123 11.26 -16.15 19.68
N ARG A 124 10.71 -16.68 18.59
CA ARG A 124 11.40 -17.58 17.67
C ARG A 124 11.55 -16.91 16.31
N THR A 125 12.75 -16.94 15.76
CA THR A 125 13.04 -16.41 14.42
C THR A 125 12.89 -17.51 13.38
N LEU A 126 12.02 -17.31 12.39
CA LEU A 126 11.86 -18.22 11.26
C LEU A 126 12.79 -17.86 10.11
N ILE A 127 12.91 -16.57 9.81
CA ILE A 127 13.81 -16.01 8.79
C ILE A 127 14.57 -14.86 9.44
N ASP A 128 15.90 -14.91 9.37
CA ASP A 128 16.77 -13.82 9.82
C ASP A 128 17.47 -13.16 8.63
N GLY A 129 16.92 -12.04 8.16
CA GLY A 129 17.50 -11.29 7.05
C GLY A 129 18.86 -10.65 7.34
N SER A 130 19.30 -10.62 8.61
CA SER A 130 20.65 -10.19 8.97
C SER A 130 21.70 -11.29 8.80
N ASN A 131 21.26 -12.53 8.58
CA ASN A 131 22.11 -13.68 8.34
C ASN A 131 21.52 -14.55 7.20
N PRO A 132 21.47 -14.04 5.96
CA PRO A 132 20.96 -14.78 4.82
C PRO A 132 21.81 -16.02 4.53
N THR A 133 21.16 -17.16 4.29
CA THR A 133 21.82 -18.43 3.95
C THR A 133 21.11 -19.10 2.79
N ALA A 134 21.77 -20.06 2.12
CA ALA A 134 21.12 -20.86 1.09
C ALA A 134 19.85 -21.57 1.61
N ALA A 135 19.82 -22.00 2.88
CA ALA A 135 18.66 -22.61 3.51
C ALA A 135 17.48 -21.65 3.69
N SER A 136 17.75 -20.34 3.87
CA SER A 136 16.73 -19.29 3.91
C SER A 136 16.46 -18.67 2.54
N HIS A 137 16.87 -19.30 1.43
CA HIS A 137 16.82 -18.73 0.08
C HIS A 137 17.57 -17.38 -0.06
N ASN A 138 18.57 -17.13 0.80
CA ASN A 138 19.30 -15.87 0.91
C ASN A 138 18.37 -14.66 1.09
N LEU A 139 17.25 -14.83 1.80
CA LEU A 139 16.32 -13.74 2.08
C LEU A 139 16.96 -12.71 3.02
N ILE A 140 16.94 -11.44 2.62
CA ILE A 140 17.44 -10.28 3.41
C ILE A 140 16.31 -9.45 4.01
N ASP A 141 15.10 -9.53 3.46
CA ASP A 141 13.91 -8.84 3.96
C ASP A 141 12.67 -9.69 3.71
N VAL A 142 11.65 -9.50 4.54
CA VAL A 142 10.41 -10.27 4.53
C VAL A 142 9.24 -9.40 4.95
N ASN A 143 8.05 -9.65 4.40
CA ASN A 143 6.87 -8.83 4.65
C ASN A 143 5.57 -9.63 4.53
N ALA A 144 4.51 -9.08 5.14
CA ALA A 144 3.12 -9.46 4.98
C ALA A 144 2.83 -10.97 5.13
N PRO A 145 3.12 -11.57 6.30
CA PRO A 145 2.75 -12.94 6.56
C PRO A 145 1.22 -13.10 6.66
N ASP A 146 0.70 -14.24 6.19
CA ASP A 146 -0.64 -14.74 6.47
C ASP A 146 -0.59 -16.23 6.84
N VAL A 147 -1.52 -16.68 7.68
CA VAL A 147 -1.54 -18.04 8.23
C VAL A 147 -2.66 -18.85 7.59
N SER A 148 -2.36 -20.07 7.15
CA SER A 148 -3.34 -21.00 6.58
C SER A 148 -4.48 -21.31 7.55
N TYR A 149 -5.64 -21.72 7.03
CA TYR A 149 -6.83 -21.93 7.86
C TYR A 149 -6.66 -23.04 8.91
N ASP A 150 -5.79 -24.01 8.67
CA ASP A 150 -5.42 -25.06 9.63
C ASP A 150 -4.36 -24.61 10.67
N GLY A 151 -3.81 -23.39 10.53
CA GLY A 151 -2.83 -22.83 11.44
C GLY A 151 -1.42 -23.41 11.31
N GLN A 152 -1.12 -24.16 10.25
CA GLN A 152 0.14 -24.94 10.13
C GLN A 152 1.18 -24.27 9.20
N THR A 153 0.74 -23.47 8.24
CA THR A 153 1.60 -22.89 7.19
C THR A 153 1.47 -21.38 7.15
N ILE A 154 2.61 -20.69 7.03
CA ILE A 154 2.68 -19.26 6.81
C ILE A 154 3.00 -19.01 5.33
N VAL A 155 2.27 -18.12 4.68
CA VAL A 155 2.64 -17.54 3.38
C VAL A 155 3.15 -16.11 3.62
N PHE A 156 4.20 -15.68 2.92
CA PHE A 156 4.78 -14.34 3.09
C PHE A 156 5.51 -13.89 1.83
N ALA A 157 5.83 -12.60 1.74
CA ALA A 157 6.68 -12.05 0.68
C ALA A 157 8.14 -11.97 1.17
N GLY A 158 9.09 -12.38 0.35
CA GLY A 158 10.53 -12.36 0.65
C GLY A 158 11.33 -11.64 -0.43
N LEU A 159 12.33 -10.88 -0.01
CA LEU A 159 13.32 -10.23 -0.86
C LEU A 159 14.66 -10.95 -0.71
N VAL A 160 15.16 -11.49 -1.81
CA VAL A 160 16.47 -12.15 -1.87
C VAL A 160 17.61 -11.15 -1.85
N ASP A 161 18.79 -11.58 -1.40
CA ASP A 161 20.02 -10.79 -1.40
C ASP A 161 20.30 -10.15 -2.78
N GLY A 162 20.78 -8.90 -2.76
CA GLY A 162 21.02 -8.09 -3.94
C GLY A 162 21.26 -6.62 -3.63
N THR A 163 21.65 -5.87 -4.66
CA THR A 163 21.87 -4.41 -4.56
C THR A 163 20.61 -3.67 -4.99
N TYR A 164 19.94 -3.04 -4.04
CA TYR A 164 18.68 -2.32 -4.27
C TYR A 164 18.78 -0.85 -3.86
N ASP A 165 17.98 -0.01 -4.50
CA ASP A 165 17.81 1.39 -4.11
C ASP A 165 16.80 1.48 -2.95
N PRO A 166 17.22 1.91 -1.74
CA PRO A 166 16.35 1.94 -0.56
C PRO A 166 15.40 3.14 -0.53
N ARG A 167 15.43 4.03 -1.53
CA ARG A 167 14.57 5.22 -1.56
C ARG A 167 13.09 4.84 -1.76
N PRO A 168 12.15 5.71 -1.35
CA PRO A 168 10.74 5.53 -1.67
C PRO A 168 10.49 5.51 -3.18
N MET A 169 9.34 4.96 -3.59
CA MET A 169 8.89 4.81 -4.98
C MET A 169 9.83 3.95 -5.86
N THR A 170 10.85 3.32 -5.26
CA THR A 170 11.67 2.32 -5.92
C THR A 170 10.99 0.96 -5.89
N ASN A 171 11.53 0.07 -6.70
CA ASN A 171 10.81 -1.06 -7.25
C ASN A 171 11.84 -2.15 -7.49
N PRO A 172 12.26 -2.89 -6.43
CA PRO A 172 13.40 -3.80 -6.45
C PRO A 172 13.30 -4.86 -7.54
N GLY A 173 12.08 -5.25 -7.92
CA GLY A 173 11.84 -6.23 -8.97
C GLY A 173 12.15 -7.67 -8.55
N ALA A 174 12.22 -7.93 -7.25
CA ALA A 174 12.77 -9.16 -6.67
C ALA A 174 11.95 -9.71 -5.48
N TRP A 175 10.89 -9.03 -5.04
CA TRP A 175 9.98 -9.58 -4.04
C TRP A 175 9.19 -10.77 -4.59
N ARG A 176 9.26 -11.93 -3.93
CA ARG A 176 8.55 -13.16 -4.34
C ARG A 176 7.75 -13.74 -3.19
N ILE A 177 6.78 -14.59 -3.51
CA ILE A 177 5.95 -15.26 -2.51
C ILE A 177 6.61 -16.56 -2.07
N TYR A 178 6.62 -16.81 -0.77
CA TYR A 178 7.17 -18.00 -0.13
C TYR A 178 6.13 -18.59 0.83
N THR A 179 6.27 -19.87 1.17
CA THR A 179 5.61 -20.46 2.33
C THR A 179 6.60 -21.16 3.23
N ILE A 180 6.29 -21.26 4.51
CA ILE A 180 7.06 -21.99 5.52
C ILE A 180 6.10 -22.63 6.54
N GLY A 181 6.47 -23.77 7.10
CA GLY A 181 5.77 -24.33 8.25
C GLY A 181 5.89 -23.41 9.47
N VAL A 182 4.87 -23.38 10.33
CA VAL A 182 4.89 -22.61 11.58
C VAL A 182 6.05 -23.04 12.50
N ASP A 183 6.49 -24.28 12.39
CA ASP A 183 7.66 -24.85 13.07
C ASP A 183 9.00 -24.41 12.48
N GLY A 184 9.00 -23.71 11.34
CA GLY A 184 10.19 -23.26 10.61
C GLY A 184 10.69 -24.24 9.54
N THR A 185 9.99 -25.35 9.30
CA THR A 185 10.37 -26.33 8.28
C THR A 185 9.73 -26.04 6.92
N ASN A 186 10.15 -26.76 5.88
CA ASN A 186 9.51 -26.73 4.54
C ASN A 186 9.39 -25.34 3.90
N LEU A 187 10.40 -24.49 4.09
CA LEU A 187 10.51 -23.22 3.35
C LEU A 187 10.56 -23.50 1.85
N ARG A 188 9.67 -22.88 1.09
CA ARG A 188 9.59 -22.99 -0.37
C ARG A 188 9.21 -21.67 -1.02
N GLN A 189 9.81 -21.40 -2.17
CA GLN A 189 9.43 -20.30 -3.05
C GLN A 189 8.24 -20.72 -3.92
N ILE A 190 7.21 -19.88 -4.01
CA ILE A 190 5.98 -20.12 -4.78
C ILE A 190 6.03 -19.38 -6.12
N THR A 191 6.32 -18.08 -6.12
CA THR A 191 6.40 -17.31 -7.36
C THR A 191 7.84 -17.15 -7.84
N THR A 192 8.04 -17.24 -9.16
CA THR A 192 9.36 -17.09 -9.81
C THR A 192 9.42 -15.79 -10.62
N ALA A 193 10.62 -15.44 -11.08
CA ALA A 193 10.94 -14.15 -11.70
C ALA A 193 10.88 -14.11 -13.25
N SER A 194 10.75 -15.24 -13.94
CA SER A 194 10.93 -15.27 -15.40
C SER A 194 9.75 -14.64 -16.15
N ARG A 195 10.10 -13.84 -17.16
CA ARG A 195 9.20 -13.26 -18.18
C ARG A 195 9.82 -13.30 -19.56
N ASP A 196 10.74 -14.24 -19.77
CA ASP A 196 11.57 -14.31 -20.97
C ASP A 196 10.72 -14.62 -22.22
N ASP A 197 9.47 -15.01 -22.02
CA ASP A 197 8.43 -15.26 -23.00
C ASP A 197 7.68 -13.99 -23.47
N LEU A 198 7.87 -12.83 -22.83
CA LEU A 198 7.12 -11.60 -23.15
C LEU A 198 7.91 -10.64 -24.06
N ASP A 199 7.30 -10.19 -25.16
CA ASP A 199 7.85 -9.12 -26.00
C ASP A 199 7.55 -7.74 -25.43
N LEU A 200 8.42 -7.26 -24.53
CA LEU A 200 8.31 -5.94 -23.93
C LEU A 200 8.72 -4.79 -24.89
N ARG A 201 9.22 -5.07 -26.11
CA ARG A 201 9.63 -4.02 -27.07
C ARG A 201 8.46 -3.13 -27.49
N GLN A 202 7.22 -3.60 -27.36
CA GLN A 202 6.03 -2.79 -27.62
C GLN A 202 5.94 -1.52 -26.75
N PHE A 203 6.67 -1.47 -25.63
CA PHE A 203 6.72 -0.31 -24.74
C PHE A 203 7.88 0.65 -25.07
N GLY A 204 8.66 0.41 -26.13
CA GLY A 204 9.76 1.28 -26.55
C GLY A 204 10.78 1.55 -25.44
N ASP A 205 11.11 2.83 -25.22
CA ASP A 205 12.18 3.26 -24.31
C ASP A 205 11.93 2.89 -22.84
N ILE A 206 10.67 2.68 -22.43
CA ILE A 206 10.32 2.33 -21.05
C ILE A 206 10.26 0.82 -20.80
N ALA A 207 10.47 -0.02 -21.82
CA ALA A 207 10.40 -1.48 -21.69
C ALA A 207 11.25 -2.04 -20.54
N GLY A 208 12.40 -1.40 -20.26
CA GLY A 208 13.29 -1.77 -19.15
C GLY A 208 12.61 -1.75 -17.78
N GLN A 209 11.64 -0.85 -17.55
CA GLN A 209 10.94 -0.71 -16.26
C GLN A 209 10.02 -1.89 -15.94
N PHE A 210 9.66 -2.67 -16.96
CA PHE A 210 8.71 -3.79 -16.85
C PHE A 210 9.38 -5.17 -16.85
N ARG A 211 10.71 -5.23 -17.02
CA ARG A 211 11.47 -6.49 -17.01
C ARG A 211 11.38 -7.19 -15.66
N ALA A 212 11.67 -6.44 -14.59
CA ALA A 212 11.58 -6.92 -13.22
C ALA A 212 10.26 -6.45 -12.59
N TYR A 213 9.76 -7.20 -11.62
CA TYR A 213 8.48 -6.95 -10.94
C TYR A 213 8.52 -7.51 -9.52
N ASP A 214 7.58 -7.10 -8.70
CA ASP A 214 7.48 -7.43 -7.28
C ASP A 214 6.13 -8.10 -7.00
N ASP A 215 6.14 -9.20 -6.25
CA ASP A 215 4.98 -9.91 -5.74
C ASP A 215 4.94 -9.75 -4.20
N THR A 216 3.86 -9.22 -3.63
CA THR A 216 3.72 -8.94 -2.19
C THR A 216 2.31 -9.18 -1.66
N ASP A 217 2.15 -9.04 -0.33
CA ASP A 217 0.87 -9.14 0.38
C ASP A 217 0.05 -10.41 0.07
N PRO A 218 0.64 -11.61 0.19
CA PRO A 218 -0.08 -12.85 -0.04
C PRO A 218 -1.09 -13.14 1.08
N VAL A 219 -2.21 -13.75 0.72
CA VAL A 219 -3.26 -14.22 1.63
C VAL A 219 -3.81 -15.56 1.13
N TRP A 220 -4.12 -16.47 2.06
CA TRP A 220 -4.76 -17.74 1.73
C TRP A 220 -6.23 -17.56 1.35
N LEU A 221 -6.63 -18.17 0.23
CA LEU A 221 -8.02 -18.36 -0.14
C LEU A 221 -8.61 -19.60 0.57
N PRO A 222 -9.92 -19.65 0.83
CA PRO A 222 -10.57 -20.76 1.55
C PRO A 222 -10.46 -22.11 0.84
N ASP A 223 -10.19 -22.12 -0.47
CA ASP A 223 -9.95 -23.31 -1.29
C ASP A 223 -8.48 -23.79 -1.28
N GLY A 224 -7.58 -23.05 -0.61
CA GLY A 224 -6.15 -23.38 -0.53
C GLY A 224 -5.27 -22.72 -1.59
N ARG A 225 -5.83 -21.93 -2.51
CA ARG A 225 -5.04 -21.04 -3.38
C ARG A 225 -4.48 -19.85 -2.60
N ILE A 226 -3.58 -19.11 -3.22
CA ILE A 226 -2.97 -17.90 -2.67
C ILE A 226 -3.30 -16.73 -3.59
N VAL A 227 -3.88 -15.66 -3.04
CA VAL A 227 -4.03 -14.37 -3.73
C VAL A 227 -2.95 -13.40 -3.24
N PHE A 228 -2.38 -12.59 -4.14
CA PHE A 228 -1.33 -11.63 -3.79
C PHE A 228 -1.34 -10.41 -4.72
N SER A 229 -0.72 -9.31 -4.31
CA SER A 229 -0.52 -8.11 -5.13
C SER A 229 0.76 -8.24 -5.96
N SER A 230 0.74 -7.80 -7.21
CA SER A 230 1.91 -7.88 -8.10
C SER A 230 2.01 -6.73 -9.08
N THR A 231 3.23 -6.26 -9.33
CA THR A 231 3.57 -5.34 -10.44
C THR A 231 3.94 -6.07 -11.74
N ARG A 232 3.64 -7.36 -11.82
CA ARG A 232 3.86 -8.17 -13.02
C ARG A 232 3.14 -7.52 -14.22
N TRP A 233 1.88 -7.11 -14.13
CA TRP A 233 1.26 -6.42 -15.28
C TRP A 233 2.01 -5.11 -15.67
N PRO A 234 2.52 -4.97 -16.91
CA PRO A 234 3.39 -3.86 -17.32
C PRO A 234 2.60 -2.55 -17.48
N SER A 235 2.38 -1.86 -16.37
CA SER A 235 1.61 -0.61 -16.34
C SER A 235 2.17 0.37 -15.31
N LEU A 236 1.95 1.65 -15.60
CA LEU A 236 2.22 2.76 -14.68
C LEU A 236 0.89 3.42 -14.29
N ALA A 237 0.79 3.73 -13.00
CA ALA A 237 -0.33 4.48 -12.44
C ALA A 237 -0.40 5.86 -13.06
N MET A 238 -1.63 6.38 -13.12
CA MET A 238 -1.91 7.65 -13.78
C MET A 238 -1.40 8.86 -12.99
N TYR A 239 -1.05 8.66 -11.72
CA TYR A 239 -0.42 9.66 -10.86
C TYR A 239 0.92 9.18 -10.34
N GLY A 240 1.89 10.10 -10.31
CA GLY A 240 3.22 9.82 -9.78
C GLY A 240 3.97 8.70 -10.50
N ALA A 241 3.51 8.26 -11.69
CA ALA A 241 4.11 7.20 -12.51
C ALA A 241 4.53 5.95 -11.72
N ALA A 242 3.82 5.62 -10.63
CA ALA A 242 4.13 4.44 -9.82
C ALA A 242 3.89 3.16 -10.62
N ARG A 243 4.65 2.09 -10.36
CA ARG A 243 4.32 0.77 -10.93
C ARG A 243 2.95 0.32 -10.43
N THR A 244 2.04 0.03 -11.36
CA THR A 244 0.69 -0.42 -11.04
C THR A 244 0.74 -1.81 -10.44
N SER A 245 0.05 -2.02 -9.32
CA SER A 245 -0.21 -3.35 -8.79
C SER A 245 -1.54 -3.91 -9.26
N ASN A 246 -1.61 -5.23 -9.43
CA ASN A 246 -2.81 -5.99 -9.69
C ASN A 246 -2.81 -7.27 -8.86
N LEU A 247 -4.00 -7.77 -8.49
CA LEU A 247 -4.09 -9.05 -7.81
C LEU A 247 -3.89 -10.21 -8.79
N HIS A 248 -3.18 -11.21 -8.32
CA HIS A 248 -2.97 -12.48 -8.98
C HIS A 248 -3.34 -13.60 -8.02
N VAL A 249 -3.75 -14.73 -8.57
CA VAL A 249 -3.96 -15.97 -7.84
C VAL A 249 -2.95 -17.02 -8.32
N VAL A 250 -2.60 -17.94 -7.44
CA VAL A 250 -1.74 -19.09 -7.73
C VAL A 250 -2.13 -20.27 -6.86
N ASN A 251 -1.98 -21.49 -7.37
CA ASN A 251 -2.12 -22.69 -6.56
C ASN A 251 -1.02 -22.75 -5.50
N ALA A 252 -1.28 -23.50 -4.42
CA ALA A 252 -0.30 -23.66 -3.35
C ALA A 252 1.02 -24.27 -3.82
N ASP A 253 1.08 -24.97 -4.95
CA ASP A 253 2.30 -25.54 -5.54
C ASP A 253 3.02 -24.61 -6.52
N GLY A 254 2.49 -23.41 -6.77
CA GLY A 254 3.03 -22.44 -7.74
C GLY A 254 2.45 -22.56 -9.15
N SER A 255 1.58 -23.53 -9.41
CA SER A 255 0.91 -23.68 -10.71
C SER A 255 -0.29 -22.73 -10.87
N ASP A 256 -0.78 -22.60 -12.11
CA ASP A 256 -1.95 -21.79 -12.46
C ASP A 256 -1.87 -20.33 -11.97
N LEU A 257 -0.69 -19.73 -12.12
CA LEU A 257 -0.48 -18.34 -11.79
C LEU A 257 -1.11 -17.43 -12.86
N HIS A 258 -2.12 -16.65 -12.49
CA HIS A 258 -2.77 -15.72 -13.40
C HIS A 258 -3.33 -14.48 -12.69
N ARG A 259 -3.62 -13.45 -13.47
CA ARG A 259 -4.11 -12.15 -13.00
C ARG A 259 -5.64 -12.16 -12.87
N ILE A 260 -6.17 -11.57 -11.80
CA ILE A 260 -7.61 -11.50 -11.52
C ILE A 260 -8.16 -10.06 -11.41
N THR A 261 -7.32 -9.03 -11.55
CA THR A 261 -7.78 -7.63 -11.62
C THR A 261 -7.21 -6.88 -12.81
N ALA A 262 -7.91 -5.83 -13.23
CA ALA A 262 -7.50 -4.89 -14.25
C ALA A 262 -7.42 -3.45 -13.71
N GLU A 263 -6.80 -3.29 -12.54
CA GLU A 263 -6.59 -1.98 -11.94
C GLU A 263 -5.59 -1.14 -12.74
N ARG A 264 -5.91 0.15 -12.84
CA ARG A 264 -5.07 1.11 -13.56
C ARG A 264 -4.10 1.87 -12.65
N ASN A 265 -4.39 1.95 -11.34
CA ASN A 265 -3.50 2.62 -10.39
C ASN A 265 -2.95 1.64 -9.35
N GLY A 266 -3.78 0.77 -8.76
CA GLY A 266 -3.29 -0.30 -7.91
C GLY A 266 -4.37 -1.13 -7.22
N ALA A 267 -4.06 -2.40 -7.00
CA ALA A 267 -4.76 -3.29 -6.07
C ALA A 267 -3.74 -3.83 -5.05
N ASP A 268 -3.92 -3.49 -3.78
CA ASP A 268 -3.01 -3.85 -2.70
C ASP A 268 -3.78 -4.49 -1.54
N ARG A 269 -3.02 -5.14 -0.63
CA ARG A 269 -3.51 -5.61 0.67
C ARG A 269 -4.82 -6.45 0.58
N PRO A 270 -4.88 -7.52 -0.24
CA PRO A 270 -6.06 -8.39 -0.25
C PRO A 270 -6.30 -8.97 1.15
N GLN A 271 -7.56 -9.21 1.49
CA GLN A 271 -8.07 -9.88 2.70
C GLN A 271 -9.30 -10.70 2.31
N ILE A 272 -9.66 -11.72 3.09
CA ILE A 272 -10.84 -12.55 2.80
C ILE A 272 -11.96 -12.21 3.76
N ASP A 273 -13.10 -11.84 3.21
CA ASP A 273 -14.32 -11.61 3.98
C ASP A 273 -14.79 -12.94 4.59
N PRO A 274 -14.83 -13.08 5.93
CA PRO A 274 -15.21 -14.33 6.57
C PRO A 274 -16.67 -14.73 6.35
N GLN A 275 -17.54 -13.77 6.01
CA GLN A 275 -18.97 -14.01 5.79
C GLN A 275 -19.25 -14.59 4.40
N THR A 276 -18.48 -14.16 3.40
CA THR A 276 -18.78 -14.45 1.99
C THR A 276 -17.73 -15.31 1.31
N GLY A 277 -16.48 -15.31 1.79
CA GLY A 277 -15.36 -15.94 1.09
C GLY A 277 -14.79 -15.11 -0.05
N ARG A 278 -15.30 -13.90 -0.27
CA ARG A 278 -14.80 -12.97 -1.28
C ARG A 278 -13.46 -12.37 -0.90
N ILE A 279 -12.71 -12.00 -1.92
CA ILE A 279 -11.53 -11.15 -1.74
C ILE A 279 -12.03 -9.72 -1.55
N VAL A 280 -11.45 -9.03 -0.57
CA VAL A 280 -11.60 -7.60 -0.32
C VAL A 280 -10.21 -6.97 -0.32
N TYR A 281 -10.00 -5.92 -1.10
CA TYR A 281 -8.67 -5.35 -1.31
C TYR A 281 -8.71 -3.82 -1.33
N ALA A 282 -7.56 -3.21 -1.03
CA ALA A 282 -7.38 -1.78 -1.17
C ALA A 282 -7.20 -1.46 -2.67
N ARG A 283 -8.17 -0.77 -3.25
CA ARG A 283 -8.18 -0.32 -4.64
C ARG A 283 -7.84 1.16 -4.70
N TRP A 284 -6.81 1.52 -5.47
CA TRP A 284 -6.53 2.92 -5.76
C TRP A 284 -7.40 3.41 -6.90
N TRP A 285 -8.43 4.15 -6.55
CA TRP A 285 -9.28 4.80 -7.53
C TRP A 285 -8.80 6.22 -7.76
N ARG A 286 -8.22 6.41 -8.94
CA ARG A 286 -8.00 7.73 -9.49
C ARG A 286 -8.71 7.88 -10.83
N ASN A 287 -9.42 8.99 -11.02
CA ASN A 287 -9.99 9.34 -12.31
C ASN A 287 -9.70 10.80 -12.70
N PHE A 288 -9.04 11.01 -13.84
CA PHE A 288 -8.80 12.34 -14.43
C PHE A 288 -9.55 12.52 -15.76
N ARG A 289 -10.31 11.51 -16.20
CA ARG A 289 -11.11 11.51 -17.44
C ARG A 289 -12.53 11.12 -17.08
N LEU A 290 -13.44 12.08 -17.02
CA LEU A 290 -14.83 11.84 -16.69
C LEU A 290 -15.63 11.58 -17.97
N ALA A 291 -16.61 10.69 -17.91
CA ALA A 291 -17.55 10.50 -19.00
C ALA A 291 -18.33 11.81 -19.25
N ALA A 292 -18.45 12.18 -20.50
CA ALA A 292 -19.12 13.37 -20.98
C ALA A 292 -20.18 12.98 -22.01
N ASN A 293 -21.32 13.66 -22.03
CA ASN A 293 -22.36 13.41 -23.04
C ASN A 293 -21.93 13.87 -24.45
N SER A 294 -20.94 14.77 -24.54
CA SER A 294 -20.40 15.26 -25.80
C SER A 294 -19.36 14.31 -26.39
N MET A 295 -19.43 14.07 -27.70
CA MET A 295 -18.41 13.36 -28.49
C MET A 295 -17.49 14.31 -29.26
N GLU A 296 -17.54 15.62 -28.98
CA GLU A 296 -16.66 16.61 -29.62
C GLU A 296 -15.17 16.28 -29.38
N THR A 297 -14.28 16.72 -30.28
CA THR A 297 -12.84 16.67 -30.03
C THR A 297 -12.31 18.08 -29.77
N LEU A 298 -11.96 18.35 -28.52
CA LEU A 298 -11.33 19.59 -28.08
C LEU A 298 -9.85 19.33 -27.79
N VAL A 299 -8.98 19.93 -28.60
CA VAL A 299 -7.51 19.82 -28.44
C VAL A 299 -7.05 20.76 -27.33
N ASP A 300 -6.09 20.30 -26.53
CA ASP A 300 -5.41 21.15 -25.55
C ASP A 300 -4.28 21.95 -26.23
N PRO A 301 -4.22 23.29 -26.09
CA PRO A 301 -3.12 24.10 -26.62
C PRO A 301 -1.72 23.67 -26.16
N ALA A 302 -1.60 23.07 -24.98
CA ALA A 302 -0.36 22.50 -24.44
C ALA A 302 -0.07 21.07 -24.95
N GLY A 303 -0.94 20.52 -25.79
CA GLY A 303 -0.86 19.17 -26.35
C GLY A 303 -1.80 18.18 -25.67
N GLY A 304 -2.37 17.27 -26.47
CA GLY A 304 -3.37 16.31 -26.02
C GLY A 304 -4.80 16.80 -26.23
N TYR A 305 -5.74 16.33 -25.41
CA TYR A 305 -7.17 16.60 -25.56
C TYR A 305 -7.82 16.96 -24.23
N ARG A 306 -8.61 18.03 -24.26
CA ARG A 306 -9.50 18.51 -23.20
C ARG A 306 -10.79 17.71 -23.15
N LEU A 307 -11.31 17.35 -24.33
CA LEU A 307 -12.46 16.46 -24.50
C LEU A 307 -12.23 15.63 -25.76
N LYS A 308 -12.38 14.30 -25.67
CA LYS A 308 -12.30 13.40 -26.83
C LYS A 308 -12.95 12.07 -26.49
N ASP A 309 -13.65 11.46 -27.45
CA ASP A 309 -14.25 10.12 -27.34
C ASP A 309 -15.20 9.99 -26.13
N GLY A 310 -15.97 11.04 -25.83
CA GLY A 310 -16.89 11.03 -24.69
C GLY A 310 -16.19 11.16 -23.33
N LEU A 311 -14.92 11.57 -23.30
CA LEU A 311 -14.14 11.77 -22.08
C LEU A 311 -13.62 13.21 -21.96
N VAL A 312 -13.97 13.88 -20.87
CA VAL A 312 -13.49 15.23 -20.52
C VAL A 312 -12.43 15.15 -19.42
N VAL A 313 -11.45 16.04 -19.45
CA VAL A 313 -10.47 16.16 -18.35
C VAL A 313 -11.16 16.64 -17.07
N ALA A 314 -10.85 16.00 -15.94
CA ALA A 314 -11.59 16.21 -14.69
C ALA A 314 -11.54 17.65 -14.15
N ASN A 315 -10.47 18.39 -14.44
CA ASN A 315 -10.32 19.81 -14.07
C ASN A 315 -11.19 20.76 -14.91
N GLU A 316 -11.68 20.33 -16.08
CA GLU A 316 -12.53 21.12 -16.97
C GLU A 316 -13.97 20.60 -17.07
N SER A 317 -14.27 19.51 -16.35
CA SER A 317 -15.60 18.91 -16.22
C SER A 317 -16.70 19.92 -15.87
N ASN A 318 -16.38 20.91 -15.02
CA ASN A 318 -17.27 22.00 -14.62
C ASN A 318 -17.70 22.92 -15.78
N TYR A 319 -16.92 22.97 -16.86
CA TYR A 319 -17.10 23.94 -17.95
C TYR A 319 -17.44 23.28 -19.29
N LEU A 320 -16.91 22.07 -19.54
CA LEU A 320 -16.96 21.42 -20.84
C LEU A 320 -17.71 20.09 -20.84
N GLY A 321 -17.95 19.52 -19.65
CA GLY A 321 -18.11 18.09 -19.55
C GLY A 321 -19.52 17.55 -19.79
N ASP A 322 -20.58 18.35 -19.58
CA ASP A 322 -21.95 17.83 -19.39
C ASP A 322 -21.91 16.43 -18.72
N VAL A 323 -21.21 16.35 -17.59
CA VAL A 323 -20.81 15.08 -16.96
C VAL A 323 -22.04 14.50 -16.25
N PRO A 324 -22.50 13.28 -16.60
CA PRO A 324 -23.59 12.64 -15.89
C PRO A 324 -23.31 12.52 -14.38
N GLY A 325 -24.26 12.98 -13.56
CA GLY A 325 -24.11 13.02 -12.09
C GLY A 325 -23.31 14.22 -11.55
N GLY A 326 -22.88 15.14 -12.41
CA GLY A 326 -22.24 16.40 -12.02
C GLY A 326 -20.72 16.40 -12.23
N PRO A 327 -20.09 17.58 -12.21
CA PRO A 327 -18.71 17.76 -12.67
C PRO A 327 -17.65 17.15 -11.75
N THR A 328 -17.97 16.91 -10.47
CA THR A 328 -17.07 16.22 -9.53
C THR A 328 -17.41 14.74 -9.39
N ASN A 329 -18.39 14.24 -10.14
CA ASN A 329 -18.81 12.84 -10.06
C ASN A 329 -17.65 11.91 -10.44
N LEU A 330 -17.35 10.94 -9.59
CA LEU A 330 -16.24 9.98 -9.75
C LEU A 330 -14.84 10.62 -9.80
N ASN A 331 -14.69 11.92 -9.55
CA ASN A 331 -13.37 12.52 -9.38
C ASN A 331 -12.79 12.06 -8.04
N ARG A 332 -11.73 11.24 -8.13
CA ARG A 332 -11.13 10.53 -7.01
C ARG A 332 -9.62 10.45 -7.15
N ASN A 333 -8.93 10.35 -6.03
CA ASN A 333 -7.53 10.00 -5.89
C ASN A 333 -7.26 9.40 -4.48
N ALA A 334 -7.90 8.27 -4.20
CA ALA A 334 -7.82 7.63 -2.88
C ALA A 334 -7.84 6.09 -2.95
N TRP A 335 -7.31 5.45 -1.91
CA TRP A 335 -7.45 4.01 -1.68
C TRP A 335 -8.76 3.70 -0.96
N HIS A 336 -9.55 2.73 -1.42
CA HIS A 336 -10.77 2.27 -0.75
C HIS A 336 -10.91 0.76 -0.81
N LEU A 337 -11.84 0.16 -0.06
CA LEU A 337 -12.11 -1.27 -0.11
C LEU A 337 -13.06 -1.64 -1.27
N ALA A 338 -12.59 -2.50 -2.16
CA ALA A 338 -13.38 -3.16 -3.19
C ALA A 338 -13.43 -4.66 -2.94
N THR A 339 -14.43 -5.35 -3.48
CA THR A 339 -14.61 -6.79 -3.34
C THR A 339 -14.86 -7.48 -4.68
N ILE A 340 -14.30 -8.67 -4.84
CA ILE A 340 -14.39 -9.53 -6.03
C ILE A 340 -14.54 -11.00 -5.60
N ASN A 341 -15.04 -11.85 -6.49
CA ASN A 341 -14.90 -13.29 -6.36
C ASN A 341 -13.42 -13.71 -6.55
N PRO A 342 -13.02 -14.92 -6.12
CA PRO A 342 -11.66 -15.45 -6.28
C PRO A 342 -11.09 -15.40 -7.71
N ASP A 343 -11.95 -15.48 -8.73
CA ASP A 343 -11.60 -15.41 -10.15
C ASP A 343 -11.58 -13.98 -10.72
N GLY A 344 -11.83 -12.95 -9.89
CA GLY A 344 -11.87 -11.56 -10.33
C GLY A 344 -13.24 -11.04 -10.77
N THR A 345 -14.26 -11.89 -10.81
CA THR A 345 -15.61 -11.50 -11.22
C THR A 345 -16.36 -10.72 -10.13
N ASP A 346 -17.47 -10.10 -10.52
CA ASP A 346 -18.43 -9.44 -9.63
C ASP A 346 -17.83 -8.33 -8.72
N LEU A 347 -16.98 -7.50 -9.33
CA LEU A 347 -16.37 -6.32 -8.70
C LEU A 347 -17.43 -5.37 -8.13
N LYS A 348 -17.33 -5.08 -6.84
CA LYS A 348 -18.18 -4.15 -6.10
C LYS A 348 -17.36 -3.28 -5.17
N LEU A 349 -17.91 -2.12 -4.80
CA LEU A 349 -17.43 -1.41 -3.61
C LEU A 349 -17.84 -2.22 -2.37
N TRP A 350 -16.93 -2.42 -1.42
CA TRP A 350 -17.21 -3.22 -0.24
C TRP A 350 -17.99 -2.43 0.83
N GLY A 351 -17.61 -1.16 1.05
CA GLY A 351 -18.27 -0.26 2.00
C GLY A 351 -18.07 1.21 1.64
N ILE A 352 -19.06 2.05 1.94
CA ILE A 352 -19.04 3.50 1.68
C ILE A 352 -19.59 4.25 2.89
N GLY A 353 -18.86 5.29 3.33
CA GLY A 353 -19.20 6.15 4.47
C GLY A 353 -19.76 7.52 4.12
N SER A 354 -20.20 7.73 2.87
CA SER A 354 -20.77 9.00 2.39
C SER A 354 -22.19 8.80 1.89
N SER A 355 -23.15 9.46 2.52
CA SER A 355 -24.56 9.54 2.08
C SER A 355 -24.76 10.53 0.93
N THR A 356 -23.78 11.38 0.66
CA THR A 356 -23.81 12.40 -0.39
C THR A 356 -22.91 12.00 -1.55
N PHE A 357 -23.39 11.05 -2.35
CA PHE A 357 -22.69 10.60 -3.56
C PHE A 357 -21.26 10.09 -3.29
N LEU A 358 -20.59 9.65 -4.34
CA LEU A 358 -19.20 9.22 -4.29
C LEU A 358 -18.27 10.44 -4.09
N LEU A 359 -18.46 11.27 -3.05
CA LEU A 359 -17.68 12.49 -2.78
C LEU A 359 -16.81 12.45 -1.50
N GLY A 360 -16.99 11.52 -0.55
CA GLY A 360 -16.10 11.43 0.63
C GLY A 360 -14.83 10.58 0.44
N GLU A 361 -13.72 11.11 -0.07
CA GLU A 361 -12.46 10.34 -0.14
C GLU A 361 -11.93 9.99 1.24
N ASP A 362 -11.97 10.96 2.18
CA ASP A 362 -11.52 10.74 3.55
C ASP A 362 -12.34 9.65 4.22
N ALA A 363 -13.68 9.75 4.19
CA ALA A 363 -14.57 8.78 4.83
C ALA A 363 -14.42 7.35 4.27
N ASN A 364 -14.09 7.22 2.98
CA ASN A 364 -13.95 5.93 2.31
C ASN A 364 -12.53 5.39 2.31
N PHE A 365 -11.55 6.18 2.76
CA PHE A 365 -10.17 5.74 2.70
C PHE A 365 -9.96 4.52 3.58
N ALA A 366 -9.34 3.48 3.05
CA ALA A 366 -8.87 2.32 3.80
C ALA A 366 -7.74 1.61 3.04
N TYR A 367 -6.70 1.16 3.75
CA TYR A 367 -5.53 0.51 3.14
C TYR A 367 -5.04 -0.70 3.94
N GLY A 368 -5.54 -1.89 3.61
CA GLY A 368 -5.26 -3.10 4.38
C GLY A 368 -5.84 -3.06 5.80
N GLY A 369 -5.70 -4.17 6.50
CA GLY A 369 -6.34 -4.36 7.81
C GLY A 369 -6.69 -5.82 8.07
N SER A 370 -7.77 -6.03 8.82
CA SER A 370 -8.26 -7.35 9.19
C SER A 370 -9.77 -7.34 9.44
N PHE A 371 -10.42 -8.45 9.07
CA PHE A 371 -11.84 -8.66 9.34
C PHE A 371 -12.09 -9.14 10.77
N ALA A 372 -13.21 -8.68 11.33
CA ALA A 372 -13.86 -9.34 12.45
C ALA A 372 -14.75 -10.49 11.96
N PRO A 373 -15.02 -11.50 12.82
CA PRO A 373 -15.92 -12.60 12.49
C PRO A 373 -17.30 -12.17 12.03
N ASP A 374 -17.81 -11.01 12.48
CA ASP A 374 -19.11 -10.47 12.08
C ASP A 374 -19.14 -9.81 10.69
N GLY A 375 -18.02 -9.82 9.97
CA GLY A 375 -17.88 -9.20 8.65
C GLY A 375 -17.58 -7.71 8.69
N THR A 376 -17.42 -7.09 9.86
CA THR A 376 -16.88 -5.73 9.95
C THR A 376 -15.37 -5.71 9.76
N PHE A 377 -14.80 -4.55 9.44
CA PHE A 377 -13.39 -4.44 9.06
C PHE A 377 -12.67 -3.38 9.89
N TYR A 378 -11.48 -3.73 10.38
CA TYR A 378 -10.55 -2.78 10.99
C TYR A 378 -9.46 -2.47 9.97
N GLY A 379 -9.35 -1.22 9.55
CA GLY A 379 -8.49 -0.80 8.45
C GLY A 379 -7.55 0.34 8.82
N ASN A 380 -6.42 0.41 8.11
CA ASN A 380 -5.53 1.56 8.20
C ASN A 380 -6.14 2.78 7.51
N PHE A 381 -5.96 3.94 8.11
CA PHE A 381 -6.20 5.24 7.51
C PHE A 381 -4.90 6.03 7.41
N PHE A 382 -4.68 6.69 6.28
CA PHE A 382 -3.56 7.60 6.07
C PHE A 382 -4.09 8.93 5.49
N PRO A 383 -3.74 10.10 6.05
CA PRO A 383 -4.12 11.40 5.51
C PRO A 383 -3.63 11.62 4.07
N MET A 384 -2.48 11.04 3.71
CA MET A 384 -1.99 11.05 2.34
C MET A 384 -2.72 10.01 1.48
N LYS A 385 -3.93 10.37 1.04
CA LYS A 385 -4.89 9.44 0.42
C LYS A 385 -4.42 8.80 -0.88
N ASN A 386 -3.51 9.43 -1.63
CA ASN A 386 -2.93 8.83 -2.84
C ASN A 386 -1.85 7.77 -2.53
N GLY A 387 -1.23 7.86 -1.36
CA GLY A 387 -0.13 7.01 -0.91
C GLY A 387 1.17 7.13 -1.71
N THR A 388 1.35 8.13 -2.57
CA THR A 388 2.56 8.35 -3.40
C THR A 388 3.55 9.35 -2.81
N GLU A 389 3.18 10.05 -1.74
CA GLU A 389 3.97 11.20 -1.22
C GLU A 389 4.36 11.05 0.26
N ALA A 390 3.71 10.14 0.99
CA ALA A 390 4.05 9.83 2.37
C ALA A 390 3.63 8.39 2.73
N SER A 391 4.29 7.81 3.74
CA SER A 391 4.00 6.45 4.23
C SER A 391 3.81 6.41 5.75
N GLY A 392 2.73 5.77 6.20
CA GLY A 392 2.59 5.36 7.60
C GLY A 392 2.06 6.37 8.60
N PHE A 393 1.87 7.64 8.24
CA PHE A 393 1.40 8.68 9.18
C PHE A 393 -0.10 8.62 9.44
N GLY A 394 -0.56 7.51 10.02
CA GLY A 394 -1.98 7.17 10.10
C GLY A 394 -2.50 6.70 11.45
N GLY A 395 -3.63 6.03 11.35
CA GLY A 395 -4.36 5.47 12.46
C GLY A 395 -5.25 4.33 12.00
N ILE A 396 -6.05 3.81 12.94
CA ILE A 396 -6.94 2.69 12.70
C ILE A 396 -8.38 3.17 12.78
N ARG A 397 -9.19 2.71 11.83
CA ARG A 397 -10.64 2.94 11.77
C ARG A 397 -11.37 1.60 11.68
N HIS A 398 -12.63 1.60 12.12
CA HIS A 398 -13.56 0.48 12.00
C HIS A 398 -14.64 0.81 10.98
N TYR A 399 -14.92 -0.14 10.09
CA TYR A 399 -15.80 -0.01 8.95
C TYR A 399 -16.86 -1.10 8.96
N ARG A 400 -18.04 -0.77 8.46
CA ARG A 400 -19.15 -1.70 8.23
C ARG A 400 -19.35 -1.89 6.72
N PRO A 401 -19.72 -3.11 6.29
CA PRO A 401 -20.02 -3.35 4.88
C PRO A 401 -21.26 -2.55 4.43
N GLY A 402 -21.33 -2.29 3.12
CA GLY A 402 -22.49 -1.65 2.49
C GLY A 402 -22.47 -0.11 2.51
N MET A 403 -23.57 0.49 2.03
CA MET A 403 -23.67 1.94 1.76
C MET A 403 -24.05 2.80 2.97
N ALA A 404 -24.26 2.19 4.14
CA ALA A 404 -24.66 2.88 5.37
C ALA A 404 -23.48 3.07 6.36
N GLY A 405 -22.24 2.89 5.92
CA GLY A 405 -21.09 2.67 6.81
C GLY A 405 -20.19 3.88 6.96
N SER A 406 -20.57 4.88 7.76
CA SER A 406 -19.58 5.82 8.31
C SER A 406 -18.53 5.04 9.11
N TYR A 407 -17.25 5.36 8.95
CA TYR A 407 -16.20 4.76 9.77
C TYR A 407 -16.35 5.21 11.24
N SER A 408 -15.77 4.44 12.16
CA SER A 408 -15.55 4.86 13.54
C SER A 408 -14.04 4.97 13.77
N ALA A 409 -13.58 6.10 14.31
CA ALA A 409 -12.18 6.29 14.69
C ALA A 409 -11.83 5.41 15.89
N LEU A 410 -10.70 4.71 15.86
CA LEU A 410 -10.22 3.92 17.00
C LEU A 410 -9.02 4.58 17.69
N ILE A 411 -7.92 4.74 16.97
CA ILE A 411 -6.65 5.19 17.55
C ILE A 411 -5.72 5.77 16.48
N GLY A 412 -4.91 6.76 16.86
CA GLY A 412 -3.96 7.42 15.99
C GLY A 412 -4.57 8.59 15.21
N ILE A 413 -4.01 8.90 14.04
CA ILE A 413 -4.56 9.91 13.13
C ILE A 413 -5.65 9.26 12.29
N THR A 414 -6.90 9.69 12.43
CA THR A 414 -8.06 9.02 11.81
C THR A 414 -8.96 9.96 11.01
N SER A 415 -8.45 11.10 10.56
CA SER A 415 -9.15 12.11 9.73
C SER A 415 -8.11 13.03 9.09
N GLU A 416 -8.40 13.57 7.90
CA GLU A 416 -7.62 14.67 7.31
C GLU A 416 -7.91 16.02 8.00
N ILE A 417 -9.01 16.12 8.74
CA ILE A 417 -9.47 17.34 9.42
C ILE A 417 -9.26 17.20 10.94
N GLY A 418 -8.94 18.32 11.60
CA GLY A 418 -8.88 18.41 13.06
C GLY A 418 -7.51 18.06 13.65
N TYR A 419 -6.48 17.98 12.81
CA TYR A 419 -5.11 17.77 13.24
C TYR A 419 -4.21 18.89 12.72
N GLU A 420 -3.21 19.25 13.53
CA GLU A 420 -2.19 20.25 13.18
C GLU A 420 -0.98 19.59 12.52
N HIS A 421 -0.33 20.31 11.61
CA HIS A 421 0.95 19.86 11.06
C HIS A 421 2.04 19.85 12.14
N VAL A 422 2.97 18.92 12.02
CA VAL A 422 4.14 18.84 12.92
C VAL A 422 5.11 20.00 12.66
N SER A 423 5.25 20.41 11.40
CA SER A 423 6.07 21.53 10.96
C SER A 423 5.27 22.45 10.03
N GLU A 424 5.49 23.76 10.16
CA GLU A 424 4.90 24.81 9.31
C GLU A 424 5.91 25.39 8.30
N ASP A 425 7.21 25.18 8.53
CA ASP A 425 8.28 25.62 7.63
C ASP A 425 9.47 24.62 7.64
N PRO A 426 9.55 23.70 6.65
CA PRO A 426 8.54 23.46 5.61
C PRO A 426 7.25 22.87 6.19
N VAL A 427 6.12 23.07 5.50
CA VAL A 427 4.82 22.50 5.90
C VAL A 427 4.86 20.97 5.79
N SER A 428 4.53 20.26 6.86
CA SER A 428 4.56 18.79 6.92
C SER A 428 3.26 18.16 6.40
N TYR A 429 2.92 18.37 5.12
CA TYR A 429 1.69 17.82 4.54
C TYR A 429 1.56 16.31 4.75
N GLY A 430 0.37 15.89 5.21
CA GLY A 430 0.07 14.49 5.51
C GLY A 430 0.76 13.93 6.76
N VAL A 431 1.54 14.74 7.49
CA VAL A 431 2.22 14.38 8.74
C VAL A 431 1.73 15.32 9.85
N ASN A 432 1.01 14.77 10.81
CA ASN A 432 0.24 15.53 11.78
C ASN A 432 0.70 15.28 13.22
N ARG A 433 0.53 16.25 14.12
CA ARG A 433 0.84 16.07 15.55
C ARG A 433 -0.03 14.99 16.15
N GLY A 434 0.61 14.03 16.82
CA GLY A 434 -0.07 12.94 17.51
C GLY A 434 0.76 11.66 17.50
N THR A 435 0.09 10.58 17.88
CA THR A 435 0.64 9.22 17.85
C THR A 435 0.08 8.49 16.65
N TYR A 436 0.77 7.46 16.18
CA TYR A 436 0.40 6.74 14.97
C TYR A 436 0.07 5.28 15.27
N ALA A 437 -0.84 4.70 14.49
CA ALA A 437 -1.23 3.31 14.59
C ALA A 437 -1.48 2.70 13.22
N ALA A 438 -1.14 1.42 13.05
CA ALA A 438 -1.29 0.69 11.80
C ALA A 438 -1.42 -0.83 12.03
N GLU A 439 -1.67 -1.55 10.94
CA GLU A 439 -1.67 -3.00 10.82
C GLU A 439 -2.51 -3.75 11.87
N PRO A 440 -3.80 -3.40 12.04
CA PRO A 440 -4.67 -4.09 12.98
C PRO A 440 -4.86 -5.56 12.57
N ALA A 441 -4.84 -6.45 13.56
CA ALA A 441 -5.29 -7.82 13.42
C ALA A 441 -6.08 -8.25 14.66
N LEU A 442 -7.20 -8.94 14.45
CA LEU A 442 -8.00 -9.43 15.56
C LEU A 442 -7.32 -10.62 16.24
N ILE A 443 -7.19 -10.57 17.57
CA ILE A 443 -6.64 -11.67 18.38
C ILE A 443 -7.69 -12.33 19.28
N GLY A 444 -8.87 -11.73 19.41
CA GLY A 444 -10.05 -12.31 20.06
C GLY A 444 -11.27 -11.42 19.85
N ASP A 445 -12.44 -11.83 20.33
CA ASP A 445 -13.73 -11.20 20.00
C ASP A 445 -13.80 -9.68 20.27
N LYS A 446 -12.99 -9.16 21.19
CA LYS A 446 -12.97 -7.74 21.57
C LYS A 446 -11.57 -7.16 21.68
N GLN A 447 -10.58 -7.81 21.08
CA GLN A 447 -9.18 -7.40 21.23
C GLN A 447 -8.43 -7.48 19.90
N LEU A 448 -7.68 -6.42 19.61
CA LEU A 448 -6.78 -6.35 18.46
C LEU A 448 -5.33 -6.35 18.92
N VAL A 449 -4.44 -6.86 18.08
CA VAL A 449 -3.04 -6.46 18.03
C VAL A 449 -2.89 -5.38 16.97
N ILE A 450 -2.08 -4.36 17.24
CA ILE A 450 -1.78 -3.25 16.35
C ILE A 450 -0.28 -2.95 16.38
N SER A 451 0.21 -2.35 15.31
CA SER A 451 1.49 -1.63 15.32
C SER A 451 1.22 -0.22 15.82
N TRP A 452 1.92 0.26 16.86
CA TRP A 452 1.78 1.63 17.35
C TRP A 452 3.14 2.33 17.49
N ALA A 453 3.20 3.60 17.09
CA ALA A 453 4.38 4.46 17.19
C ALA A 453 4.04 5.77 17.93
N ALA A 454 4.97 6.22 18.76
CA ALA A 454 4.77 7.41 19.59
C ALA A 454 4.82 8.73 18.81
N ASP A 455 5.57 8.75 17.71
CA ASP A 455 5.90 9.98 16.97
C ASP A 455 6.23 9.71 15.49
N ILE A 456 6.71 10.76 14.82
CA ILE A 456 7.09 10.76 13.40
C ILE A 456 8.33 9.89 13.08
N GLY A 457 8.97 9.32 14.08
CA GLY A 457 10.05 8.34 13.94
C GLY A 457 9.57 6.98 13.45
N GLN A 458 8.26 6.71 13.44
CA GLN A 458 7.66 5.47 12.92
C GLN A 458 8.32 4.19 13.49
N ASP A 459 8.81 4.24 14.73
CA ASP A 459 9.31 3.09 15.48
C ASP A 459 8.09 2.36 16.07
N TYR A 460 7.56 1.40 15.32
CA TYR A 460 6.31 0.72 15.63
C TYR A 460 6.55 -0.56 16.43
N GLY A 461 6.13 -0.57 17.70
CA GLY A 461 6.00 -1.80 18.48
C GLY A 461 4.65 -2.49 18.27
N LEU A 462 4.53 -3.75 18.68
CA LEU A 462 3.26 -4.46 18.80
C LEU A 462 2.57 -4.15 20.13
N TYR A 463 1.32 -3.73 20.06
CA TYR A 463 0.45 -3.45 21.20
C TYR A 463 -0.87 -4.18 21.08
N THR A 464 -1.46 -4.54 22.20
CA THR A 464 -2.87 -4.93 22.25
C THR A 464 -3.75 -3.73 22.55
N ILE A 465 -4.95 -3.69 21.98
CA ILE A 465 -6.02 -2.73 22.30
C ILE A 465 -7.36 -3.46 22.38
N ASN A 466 -8.32 -2.87 23.10
CA ASN A 466 -9.72 -3.27 23.02
C ASN A 466 -10.31 -2.87 21.66
N SER A 467 -11.42 -3.51 21.25
CA SER A 467 -12.12 -3.22 19.98
C SER A 467 -12.66 -1.79 19.85
N ASP A 468 -12.73 -1.06 20.96
CA ASP A 468 -13.11 0.36 21.02
C ASP A 468 -11.91 1.33 20.96
N GLY A 469 -10.68 0.82 20.79
CA GLY A 469 -9.44 1.60 20.77
C GLY A 469 -8.80 1.85 22.14
N SER A 470 -9.48 1.49 23.24
CA SER A 470 -8.97 1.68 24.60
C SER A 470 -7.99 0.59 25.04
N GLY A 471 -7.41 0.76 26.24
CA GLY A 471 -6.67 -0.33 26.90
C GLY A 471 -5.34 -0.72 26.24
N ARG A 472 -4.68 0.22 25.54
CA ARG A 472 -3.40 -0.01 24.88
C ARG A 472 -2.35 -0.56 25.85
N ALA A 473 -1.81 -1.75 25.55
CA ALA A 473 -0.76 -2.39 26.34
C ALA A 473 0.33 -2.97 25.43
N LEU A 474 1.60 -2.71 25.77
CA LEU A 474 2.76 -3.22 25.02
C LEU A 474 2.79 -4.74 25.03
N LEU A 475 2.98 -5.35 23.86
CA LEU A 475 3.10 -6.78 23.69
C LEU A 475 4.53 -7.20 23.37
N TYR A 476 5.18 -6.47 22.47
CA TYR A 476 6.57 -6.68 22.04
C TYR A 476 7.05 -5.45 21.26
N ASP A 477 8.30 -5.04 21.48
CA ASP A 477 8.95 -3.96 20.76
C ASP A 477 10.45 -4.26 20.68
N LEU A 478 11.01 -4.18 19.47
CA LEU A 478 12.45 -4.20 19.24
C LEU A 478 12.87 -2.79 18.81
N PRO A 479 13.50 -2.00 19.70
CA PRO A 479 13.80 -0.60 19.41
C PRO A 479 14.61 -0.41 18.12
N GLY A 480 14.20 0.55 17.30
CA GLY A 480 14.84 0.85 16.02
C GLY A 480 14.35 0.01 14.85
N THR A 481 13.34 -0.84 15.04
CA THR A 481 12.67 -1.60 13.98
C THR A 481 11.15 -1.43 14.07
N SER A 482 10.46 -1.60 12.95
CA SER A 482 9.00 -1.63 12.93
C SER A 482 8.49 -3.07 12.96
N GLU A 483 7.71 -3.41 13.98
CA GLU A 483 6.96 -4.66 14.07
C GLU A 483 5.58 -4.52 13.44
N LEU A 484 5.36 -5.28 12.36
CA LEU A 484 4.25 -5.07 11.45
C LEU A 484 3.54 -6.38 11.13
N ARG A 485 2.29 -6.25 10.67
CA ARG A 485 1.51 -7.33 10.02
C ARG A 485 1.35 -8.58 10.88
N ALA A 486 1.14 -8.40 12.19
CA ALA A 486 0.92 -9.52 13.08
C ALA A 486 -0.31 -10.36 12.65
N ARG A 487 -0.23 -11.68 12.77
CA ARG A 487 -1.30 -12.65 12.53
C ARG A 487 -1.29 -13.72 13.60
N VAL A 488 -2.47 -14.18 13.99
CA VAL A 488 -2.62 -15.27 14.96
C VAL A 488 -2.16 -16.58 14.33
N VAL A 489 -1.29 -17.30 15.04
CA VAL A 489 -0.85 -18.65 14.70
C VAL A 489 -1.76 -19.65 15.41
N ALA A 490 -2.88 -19.96 14.78
CA ALA A 490 -3.85 -20.96 15.23
C ALA A 490 -4.77 -21.36 14.07
N PRO A 491 -5.44 -22.53 14.16
CA PRO A 491 -6.57 -22.83 13.29
C PRO A 491 -7.61 -21.71 13.36
N ARG A 492 -8.17 -21.32 12.21
CA ARG A 492 -9.20 -20.28 12.09
C ARG A 492 -10.38 -20.76 11.25
N PRO A 493 -11.60 -20.26 11.50
CA PRO A 493 -12.77 -20.62 10.70
C PRO A 493 -12.51 -20.41 9.21
N ARG A 494 -12.86 -21.41 8.40
CA ARG A 494 -12.77 -21.34 6.94
C ARG A 494 -14.02 -20.64 6.39
N PRO A 495 -13.88 -19.51 5.67
CA PRO A 495 -14.99 -18.86 4.97
C PRO A 495 -15.63 -19.77 3.91
N PRO A 496 -16.81 -19.43 3.39
CA PRO A 496 -17.38 -20.12 2.23
C PRO A 496 -16.39 -20.18 1.06
N VAL A 497 -16.35 -21.30 0.35
CA VAL A 497 -15.58 -21.43 -0.90
C VAL A 497 -16.46 -20.99 -2.06
N ILE A 498 -15.99 -20.02 -2.83
CA ILE A 498 -16.64 -19.56 -4.07
C ILE A 498 -15.93 -20.24 -5.23
N ALA A 499 -16.68 -20.99 -6.03
CA ALA A 499 -16.15 -21.56 -7.27
C ALA A 499 -15.97 -20.47 -8.33
N ASP A 500 -14.92 -20.60 -9.14
CA ASP A 500 -14.67 -19.71 -10.27
C ASP A 500 -15.81 -19.81 -11.28
N GLN A 501 -16.28 -18.65 -11.75
CA GLN A 501 -17.37 -18.49 -12.70
C GLN A 501 -16.85 -18.40 -14.15
N ILE A 502 -15.60 -17.96 -14.31
CA ILE A 502 -14.91 -17.85 -15.60
C ILE A 502 -13.65 -18.70 -15.60
N SER A 503 -13.21 -19.11 -16.79
CA SER A 503 -11.96 -19.87 -16.98
C SER A 503 -11.01 -19.17 -17.96
N GLU A 504 -11.48 -18.10 -18.59
CA GLU A 504 -10.71 -17.27 -19.50
C GLU A 504 -9.64 -16.49 -18.72
N LEU A 505 -8.39 -16.63 -19.17
CA LEU A 505 -7.27 -15.89 -18.62
C LEU A 505 -6.97 -14.69 -19.52
N ALA A 506 -6.87 -13.51 -18.92
CA ALA A 506 -6.45 -12.31 -19.64
C ALA A 506 -5.02 -12.49 -20.18
N ALA A 507 -4.74 -11.91 -21.36
CA ALA A 507 -3.40 -11.89 -21.90
C ALA A 507 -2.39 -11.29 -20.90
N PRO A 508 -1.10 -11.71 -20.93
CA PRO A 508 -0.06 -11.21 -20.03
C PRO A 508 0.48 -9.83 -20.43
N LEU A 509 0.12 -9.34 -21.62
CA LEU A 509 0.45 -8.01 -22.13
C LEU A 509 -0.81 -7.31 -22.64
N PRO A 510 -0.88 -5.97 -22.55
CA PRO A 510 -1.95 -5.21 -23.20
C PRO A 510 -1.85 -5.33 -24.72
N PRO A 511 -2.94 -5.05 -25.46
CA PRO A 511 -2.89 -4.92 -26.90
C PRO A 511 -1.87 -3.85 -27.34
N PRO A 512 -1.20 -4.04 -28.50
CA PRO A 512 -0.33 -3.01 -29.07
C PRO A 512 -1.10 -1.72 -29.37
N ALA A 513 -0.37 -0.60 -29.49
CA ALA A 513 -0.98 0.68 -29.84
C ALA A 513 -1.75 0.66 -31.18
N ALA A 514 -1.34 -0.19 -32.12
CA ALA A 514 -2.01 -0.39 -33.41
C ALA A 514 -3.20 -1.38 -33.36
N GLY A 515 -3.51 -1.95 -32.20
CA GLY A 515 -4.50 -3.01 -32.04
C GLY A 515 -4.04 -4.36 -32.61
N PRO A 516 -4.99 -5.28 -32.89
CA PRO A 516 -6.42 -5.19 -32.58
C PRO A 516 -6.68 -5.12 -31.06
N TYR A 517 -7.74 -4.41 -30.63
CA TYR A 517 -8.07 -4.21 -29.21
C TYR A 517 -9.03 -5.24 -28.64
N ASP A 518 -9.58 -6.09 -29.48
CA ASP A 518 -10.59 -7.12 -29.20
C ASP A 518 -10.01 -8.54 -29.16
N GLN A 519 -8.68 -8.66 -29.00
CA GLN A 519 -7.98 -9.96 -28.94
C GLN A 519 -8.51 -10.85 -27.81
N ASP A 520 -8.85 -10.24 -26.68
CA ASP A 520 -9.42 -10.92 -25.51
C ASP A 520 -10.96 -10.87 -25.51
N GLY A 521 -11.57 -10.63 -26.68
CA GLY A 521 -13.00 -10.58 -26.89
C GLY A 521 -13.58 -9.16 -26.94
N THR A 522 -14.90 -9.10 -27.06
CA THR A 522 -15.66 -7.84 -27.08
C THR A 522 -16.75 -7.89 -26.02
N PHE A 523 -17.10 -6.74 -25.46
CA PHE A 523 -18.28 -6.60 -24.63
C PHE A 523 -19.09 -5.39 -25.11
N THR A 524 -20.40 -5.47 -24.95
CA THR A 524 -21.28 -4.32 -25.19
C THR A 524 -21.62 -3.71 -23.83
N PHE A 525 -21.22 -2.46 -23.63
CA PHE A 525 -21.66 -1.68 -22.48
C PHE A 525 -23.03 -1.05 -22.80
N ASP A 526 -24.11 -1.64 -22.29
CA ASP A 526 -25.45 -1.06 -22.42
C ASP A 526 -25.64 0.00 -21.34
N ALA A 527 -25.46 1.27 -21.71
CA ALA A 527 -25.56 2.43 -20.81
C ALA A 527 -27.00 2.94 -20.61
N ARG A 528 -28.02 2.12 -20.96
CA ARG A 528 -29.43 2.50 -20.90
C ARG A 528 -29.97 2.72 -19.49
#